data_AF-A0A1Y3B2F8-F1
#
_entry.id   AF-A0A1Y3B2F8-F1
#
_cell.length_a   1.000
_cell.length_b   1.000
_cell.length_c   1.000
_cell.angle_alpha   90.00
_cell.angle_beta   90.00
_cell.angle_gamma   90.00
#
_symmetry.space_group_name_H-M   'P 1'
#
loop_
_entity.id
_entity.type
_entity.pdbx_description
1 polymer ?
#
loop_
_entity_poly.entity_id
_entity_poly.type
_entity_poly.pdbx_seq_one_letter_code
_entity_poly.pdbx_strand_id
1 'polypeptide(L)'
;ACFLVFNVCALFGNLVPNFVIFPGPNRLWIPVVARFLFIPFFMLCNYAPNRRQWPVLIQSDLLYLFGSILMAFSSGYYSSLCMMYAPQSVPDAKYAGTAGMMAAASLITGIFLGVNFSSVLAWIIRQ
;
A
#
# COMPACT_ATOMS: atom_id res chain seq x y z
N ALA A 1 -18.82 1.43 3.27
CA ALA A 1 -18.46 1.69 1.86
C ALA A 1 -16.95 1.68 1.62
N CYS A 2 -16.14 2.46 2.36
CA CYS A 2 -14.69 2.57 2.13
C CYS A 2 -13.93 1.23 2.12
N PHE A 3 -14.23 0.32 3.06
CA PHE A 3 -13.59 -1.01 3.10
C PHE A 3 -13.90 -1.87 1.88
N LEU A 4 -15.16 -1.85 1.39
CA LEU A 4 -15.57 -2.63 0.23
C LEU A 4 -14.89 -2.11 -1.04
N VAL A 5 -14.90 -0.78 -1.24
CA VAL A 5 -14.21 -0.15 -2.37
C VAL A 5 -12.71 -0.46 -2.34
N PHE A 6 -12.07 -0.37 -1.17
CA PHE A 6 -10.66 -0.69 -1.00
C PHE A 6 -10.34 -2.13 -1.41
N ASN A 7 -11.10 -3.11 -0.89
CA ASN A 7 -10.84 -4.53 -1.19
C ASN A 7 -11.13 -4.88 -2.65
N VAL A 8 -12.19 -4.32 -3.25
CA VAL A 8 -12.50 -4.53 -4.67
C VAL A 8 -11.42 -3.93 -5.56
N CYS A 9 -10.99 -2.68 -5.31
CA CYS A 9 -9.92 -2.04 -6.06
C CYS A 9 -8.57 -2.74 -5.88
N ALA A 10 -8.27 -3.24 -4.67
CA ALA A 10 -7.07 -4.03 -4.42
C ALA A 10 -7.11 -5.38 -5.16
N LEU A 11 -8.28 -6.03 -5.24
CA LEU A 11 -8.46 -7.26 -6.01
C LEU A 11 -8.22 -7.01 -7.50
N PHE A 12 -8.81 -5.95 -8.08
CA PHE A 12 -8.49 -5.56 -9.46
C PHE A 12 -7.00 -5.25 -9.64
N GLY A 13 -6.39 -4.51 -8.71
CA GLY A 13 -4.96 -4.23 -8.71
C GLY A 13 -4.10 -5.49 -8.71
N ASN A 14 -4.48 -6.53 -7.95
CA ASN A 14 -3.78 -7.82 -7.92
C ASN A 14 -3.92 -8.64 -9.21
N LEU A 15 -4.99 -8.43 -9.98
CA LEU A 15 -5.26 -9.17 -11.22
C LEU A 15 -4.49 -8.60 -12.41
N VAL A 16 -4.31 -7.27 -12.47
CA VAL A 16 -3.67 -6.55 -13.58
C VAL A 16 -2.25 -7.04 -13.92
N PRO A 17 -1.38 -7.46 -12.96
CA PRO A 17 -0.06 -8.02 -13.25
C PRO A 17 -0.10 -9.29 -14.11
N ASN A 18 -1.23 -9.99 -14.18
CA ASN A 18 -1.39 -11.14 -15.08
C ASN A 18 -1.51 -10.72 -16.56
N PHE A 19 -1.95 -9.49 -16.83
CA PHE A 19 -2.16 -8.97 -18.18
C PHE A 19 -1.05 -8.01 -18.61
N VAL A 20 -0.59 -7.15 -17.69
CA VAL A 20 0.42 -6.13 -17.96
C VAL A 20 1.47 -6.18 -16.86
N ILE A 21 2.69 -6.55 -17.25
CA ILE A 21 3.85 -6.58 -16.35
C ILE A 21 4.69 -5.33 -16.63
N PHE A 22 4.39 -4.25 -15.91
CA PHE A 22 5.11 -2.98 -16.02
C PHE A 22 5.02 -2.22 -14.69
N PRO A 23 6.09 -1.77 -14.03
CA PRO A 23 7.48 -1.61 -14.46
C PRO A 23 8.38 -2.81 -14.14
N GLY A 24 9.56 -2.83 -14.76
CA GLY A 24 10.60 -3.84 -14.48
C GLY A 24 11.17 -3.77 -13.05
N PRO A 25 11.87 -4.82 -12.60
CA PRO A 25 12.32 -5.00 -11.22
C PRO A 25 13.15 -3.82 -10.67
N ASN A 26 13.96 -3.19 -11.51
CA ASN A 26 14.82 -2.06 -11.10
C ASN A 26 14.07 -0.74 -10.82
N ARG A 27 12.83 -0.58 -11.30
CA ARG A 27 12.05 0.67 -11.12
C ARG A 27 10.88 0.53 -10.16
N LEU A 28 10.71 -0.65 -9.56
CA LEU A 28 9.62 -0.97 -8.63
C LEU A 28 9.68 -0.18 -7.32
N TRP A 29 10.88 0.21 -6.88
CA TRP A 29 11.08 0.98 -5.65
C TRP A 29 10.51 2.39 -5.74
N ILE A 30 10.55 3.02 -6.92
CA ILE A 30 10.08 4.41 -7.15
C ILE A 30 8.59 4.57 -6.76
N PRO A 31 7.65 3.79 -7.31
CA PRO A 31 6.24 3.90 -6.94
C PRO A 31 5.97 3.44 -5.51
N VAL A 32 6.79 2.55 -4.94
CA VAL A 32 6.67 2.14 -3.53
C VAL A 32 7.04 3.30 -2.60
N VAL A 33 8.14 4.02 -2.88
CA VAL A 33 8.54 5.20 -2.11
C VAL A 33 7.56 6.35 -2.29
N ALA A 34 7.05 6.56 -3.51
CA ALA A 34 6.02 7.55 -3.78
C ALA A 34 4.76 7.36 -2.91
N ARG A 35 4.50 6.14 -2.40
CA ARG A 35 3.36 5.91 -1.51
C ARG A 35 3.47 6.58 -0.15
N PHE A 36 4.69 6.86 0.32
CA PHE A 36 4.84 7.60 1.57
C PHE A 36 4.24 9.00 1.46
N LEU A 37 4.10 9.57 0.26
CA LEU A 37 3.39 10.83 0.03
C LEU A 37 1.88 10.73 0.27
N PHE A 38 1.28 9.54 0.14
CA PHE A 38 -0.13 9.35 0.48
C PHE A 38 -0.38 9.42 1.99
N ILE A 39 0.60 9.12 2.84
CA ILE A 39 0.44 9.18 4.32
C ILE A 39 0.08 10.60 4.80
N PRO A 40 0.85 11.66 4.51
CA PRO A 40 0.48 13.02 4.90
C PRO A 40 -0.79 13.49 4.18
N PHE A 41 -1.02 13.06 2.93
CA PHE A 41 -2.25 13.35 2.19
C PHE A 41 -3.49 12.82 2.93
N PHE A 42 -3.47 11.55 3.39
CA PHE A 42 -4.56 10.98 4.18
C PHE A 42 -4.69 11.59 5.59
N MET A 43 -3.60 12.06 6.19
CA MET A 43 -3.66 12.80 7.46
C MET A 43 -4.35 14.16 7.31
N LEU A 44 -4.14 14.87 6.19
CA LEU A 44 -4.75 16.18 5.90
C LEU A 44 -6.19 16.10 5.38
N CYS A 45 -6.61 14.95 4.83
CA CYS A 45 -7.99 14.68 4.45
C CYS A 45 -8.87 14.42 5.68
N ASN A 46 -10.20 14.57 5.51
CA ASN A 46 -11.23 14.45 6.55
C ASN A 46 -11.38 13.03 7.13
N TYR A 47 -10.36 12.55 7.83
CA TYR A 47 -10.38 11.29 8.55
C TYR A 47 -10.88 11.57 9.98
N ALA A 48 -12.16 11.29 10.23
CA ALA A 48 -12.86 11.43 11.51
C ALA A 48 -12.97 12.89 12.03
N PRO A 49 -14.04 13.63 11.65
CA PRO A 49 -14.25 15.03 12.07
C PRO A 49 -14.43 15.23 13.58
N ASN A 50 -14.85 14.21 14.34
CA ASN A 50 -15.22 14.34 15.76
C ASN A 50 -14.07 14.14 16.76
N ARG A 51 -12.82 13.87 16.33
CA ARG A 51 -11.68 13.57 17.24
C ARG A 51 -10.34 14.18 16.81
N ARG A 52 -10.31 15.40 16.25
CA ARG A 52 -9.07 16.06 15.80
C ARG A 52 -8.97 17.53 16.22
N GLN A 53 -7.75 17.97 16.55
CA GLN A 53 -7.36 19.37 16.84
C GLN A 53 -6.77 20.09 15.60
N TRP A 54 -6.50 19.38 14.49
CA TRP A 54 -5.83 19.94 13.30
C TRP A 54 -6.82 20.41 12.21
N PRO A 55 -6.54 21.53 11.50
CA PRO A 55 -7.45 22.10 10.52
C PRO A 55 -7.57 21.25 9.25
N VAL A 56 -8.80 20.99 8.82
CA VAL A 56 -9.13 20.22 7.62
C VAL A 56 -8.93 21.11 6.38
N LEU A 57 -7.89 20.87 5.59
CA LEU A 57 -7.68 21.61 4.34
C LEU A 57 -8.54 21.09 3.17
N ILE A 58 -9.06 19.87 3.24
CA ILE A 58 -9.81 19.21 2.15
C ILE A 58 -11.09 18.57 2.72
N GLN A 59 -12.23 19.26 2.59
CA GLN A 59 -13.55 18.80 3.04
C GLN A 59 -14.22 17.80 2.07
N SER A 60 -13.66 17.56 0.88
CA SER A 60 -14.29 16.73 -0.15
C SER A 60 -14.08 15.23 0.10
N ASP A 61 -15.14 14.55 0.55
CA ASP A 61 -15.16 13.09 0.73
C ASP A 61 -14.83 12.32 -0.56
N LEU A 62 -15.11 12.92 -1.72
CA LEU A 62 -14.78 12.36 -3.03
C LEU A 62 -13.27 12.29 -3.28
N LEU A 63 -12.50 13.27 -2.82
CA LEU A 63 -11.04 13.29 -3.02
C LEU A 63 -10.37 12.23 -2.13
N TYR A 64 -10.88 12.07 -0.91
CA TYR A 64 -10.48 10.98 -0.02
C TYR A 64 -10.79 9.61 -0.64
N LEU A 65 -12.00 9.44 -1.20
CA LEU A 65 -12.38 8.21 -1.88
C LEU A 65 -11.48 7.92 -3.08
N PHE A 66 -11.22 8.91 -3.94
CA PHE A 66 -10.35 8.76 -5.10
C PHE A 66 -8.90 8.41 -4.71
N GLY A 67 -8.35 9.08 -3.69
CA GLY A 67 -7.05 8.75 -3.14
C GLY A 67 -7.01 7.32 -2.58
N SER A 68 -8.07 6.89 -1.88
CA SER A 68 -8.16 5.53 -1.33
C SER A 68 -8.21 4.46 -2.43
N ILE A 69 -8.89 4.73 -3.54
CA ILE A 69 -8.96 3.85 -4.72
C ILE A 69 -7.57 3.72 -5.37
N LEU A 70 -6.89 4.84 -5.61
CA LEU A 70 -5.55 4.83 -6.20
C LEU A 70 -4.54 4.12 -5.31
N MET A 71 -4.59 4.34 -3.99
CA MET A 71 -3.73 3.66 -3.05
C MET A 71 -4.02 2.16 -2.99
N ALA A 72 -5.29 1.74 -3.00
CA ALA A 72 -5.68 0.33 -2.99
C ALA A 72 -5.27 -0.39 -4.28
N PHE A 73 -5.53 0.22 -5.43
CA PHE A 73 -5.19 -0.36 -6.72
C PHE A 73 -3.67 -0.50 -6.89
N SER A 74 -2.93 0.55 -6.55
CA SER A 74 -1.46 0.48 -6.58
C SER A 74 -0.96 -0.54 -5.57
N SER A 75 -1.44 -0.56 -4.32
CA SER A 75 -0.97 -1.49 -3.29
C SER A 75 -1.06 -2.95 -3.75
N GLY A 76 -2.20 -3.35 -4.32
CA GLY A 76 -2.37 -4.67 -4.91
C GLY A 76 -1.40 -4.93 -6.06
N TYR A 77 -1.39 -4.03 -7.06
CA TYR A 77 -0.57 -4.20 -8.26
C TYR A 77 0.91 -4.45 -7.98
N TYR A 78 1.55 -3.57 -7.19
CA TYR A 78 2.98 -3.71 -6.92
C TYR A 78 3.29 -4.80 -5.88
N SER A 79 2.37 -5.12 -4.97
CA SER A 79 2.56 -6.23 -4.03
C SER A 79 2.64 -7.56 -4.78
N SER A 80 1.73 -7.78 -5.73
CA SER A 80 1.76 -8.94 -6.61
C SER A 80 3.03 -8.98 -7.47
N LEU A 81 3.43 -7.86 -8.07
CA LEU A 81 4.69 -7.80 -8.85
C LEU A 81 5.93 -8.13 -8.00
N CYS A 82 6.04 -7.59 -6.78
CA CYS A 82 7.14 -7.91 -5.87
C CYS A 82 7.22 -9.41 -5.59
N MET A 83 6.08 -10.06 -5.32
CA MET A 83 6.03 -11.50 -5.05
C MET A 83 6.36 -12.34 -6.28
N MET A 84 6.04 -11.85 -7.49
CA MET A 84 6.43 -12.50 -8.74
C MET A 84 7.94 -12.36 -9.01
N TYR A 85 8.54 -11.20 -8.74
CA TYR A 85 9.95 -10.96 -9.02
C TYR A 85 10.90 -11.55 -7.97
N ALA A 86 10.48 -11.70 -6.71
CA ALA A 86 11.32 -12.25 -5.64
C ALA A 86 11.95 -13.61 -5.99
N PRO A 87 11.19 -14.64 -6.43
CA PRO A 87 11.77 -15.93 -6.82
C PRO A 87 12.54 -15.86 -8.15
N GLN A 88 12.17 -14.96 -9.07
CA GLN A 88 12.85 -14.78 -10.36
C GLN A 88 14.19 -14.05 -10.26
N SER A 89 14.43 -13.36 -9.15
CA SER A 89 15.68 -12.60 -8.93
C SER A 89 16.84 -13.50 -8.49
N VAL A 90 16.61 -14.80 -8.28
CA VAL A 90 17.64 -15.76 -7.88
C VAL A 90 18.12 -16.56 -9.10
N PRO A 91 19.43 -16.62 -9.37
CA PRO A 91 19.96 -17.36 -10.52
C PRO A 91 19.66 -18.86 -10.47
N ASP A 92 19.68 -19.44 -9.27
CA ASP A 92 19.45 -20.87 -9.05
C ASP A 92 17.99 -21.14 -8.70
N ALA A 93 17.30 -21.91 -9.54
CA ALA A 93 15.91 -22.33 -9.32
C ALA A 93 15.70 -23.09 -7.99
N LYS A 94 16.76 -23.71 -7.44
CA LYS A 94 16.72 -24.39 -6.14
C LYS A 94 16.39 -23.45 -4.97
N TYR A 95 16.80 -22.19 -5.04
CA TYR A 95 16.59 -21.21 -3.97
C TYR A 95 15.37 -20.32 -4.21
N ALA A 96 14.70 -20.45 -5.36
CA ALA A 96 13.50 -19.67 -5.69
C ALA A 96 12.39 -19.82 -4.64
N GLY A 97 12.19 -21.03 -4.10
CA GLY A 97 11.24 -21.28 -3.01
C GLY A 97 11.61 -20.54 -1.71
N THR A 98 12.89 -20.55 -1.33
CA THR A 98 13.39 -19.82 -0.16
C THR A 98 13.26 -18.31 -0.32
N ALA A 99 13.54 -17.78 -1.51
CA ALA A 99 13.36 -16.36 -1.81
C ALA A 99 11.89 -15.93 -1.74
N GLY A 100 10.96 -16.75 -2.23
CA GLY A 100 9.52 -16.52 -2.06
C GLY A 100 9.10 -16.48 -0.58
N MET A 101 9.62 -17.40 0.24
CA MET A 101 9.36 -17.39 1.69
C MET A 101 9.93 -16.14 2.38
N MET A 102 11.13 -15.70 2.03
CA MET A 102 11.71 -14.47 2.57
C MET A 102 10.91 -13.22 2.16
N ALA A 103 10.41 -13.18 0.93
CA ALA A 103 9.53 -12.11 0.46
C ALA A 103 8.20 -12.10 1.26
N ALA A 104 7.60 -13.26 1.52
CA ALA A 104 6.40 -13.34 2.36
C ALA A 104 6.67 -12.87 3.79
N ALA A 105 7.81 -13.25 4.37
CA ALA A 105 8.22 -12.80 5.71
C ALA A 105 8.43 -11.27 5.77
N SER A 106 9.04 -10.66 4.76
CA SER A 106 9.22 -9.21 4.68
C SER A 106 7.88 -8.47 4.52
N LEU A 107 6.93 -9.05 3.80
CA LEU A 107 5.57 -8.51 3.69
C LEU A 107 4.84 -8.51 5.04
N ILE A 108 4.87 -9.62 5.78
CA ILE A 108 4.20 -9.75 7.09
C ILE A 108 4.81 -8.79 8.12
N THR A 109 6.14 -8.70 8.16
CA THR A 109 6.84 -7.75 9.03
C THR A 109 6.48 -6.30 8.68
N GLY A 110 6.36 -5.97 7.39
CA GLY A 110 5.87 -4.66 6.94
C GLY A 110 4.45 -4.35 7.42
N ILE A 111 3.52 -5.31 7.35
CA ILE A 111 2.15 -5.17 7.86
C ILE A 111 2.16 -4.92 9.37
N PHE A 112 2.93 -5.71 10.12
CA PHE A 112 3.06 -5.56 11.57
C PHE A 112 3.58 -4.16 11.95
N LEU A 113 4.67 -3.71 11.32
CA LEU A 113 5.21 -2.36 11.54
C LEU A 113 4.20 -1.27 11.17
N GLY A 114 3.48 -1.42 10.06
CA GLY A 114 2.47 -0.46 9.61
C GLY A 114 1.29 -0.32 10.58
N VAL A 115 0.82 -1.42 11.18
CA VAL A 115 -0.26 -1.40 12.19
C VAL A 115 0.19 -0.67 13.47
N ASN A 116 1.41 -0.94 13.92
CA ASN A 116 1.99 -0.27 15.09
C ASN A 116 2.18 1.24 14.81
N PHE A 117 2.72 1.60 13.64
CA PHE A 117 2.91 2.98 13.24
C PHE A 117 1.58 3.75 13.13
N SER A 118 0.55 3.13 12.54
CA SER A 118 -0.78 3.73 12.45
C SER A 118 -1.39 3.99 13.84
N SER A 119 -1.17 3.09 14.79
CA SER A 119 -1.61 3.26 16.18
C SER A 119 -0.91 4.44 16.87
N VAL A 120 0.40 4.59 16.65
CA VAL A 120 1.19 5.72 17.17
C VAL A 120 0.74 7.04 16.55
N LEU A 121 0.53 7.10 15.23
CA LEU A 121 -0.01 8.29 14.56
C LEU A 121 -1.39 8.66 15.11
N ALA A 122 -2.27 7.68 15.30
CA ALA A 122 -3.60 7.92 15.87
C ALA A 122 -3.54 8.41 17.32
N TRP A 123 -2.51 8.05 18.08
CA TRP A 123 -2.25 8.59 19.42
C TRP A 123 -1.78 10.05 19.35
N ILE A 124 -0.82 10.38 18.46
CA ILE A 124 -0.31 11.75 18.26
C ILE A 124 -1.42 12.71 17.82
N ILE A 125 -2.30 12.30 16.92
CA ILE A 125 -3.41 13.15 16.41
C ILE A 125 -4.47 13.42 17.49
N ARG A 126 -4.56 12.56 18.52
CA ARG A 126 -5.55 12.66 19.60
C ARG A 126 -5.05 13.43 20.83
N GLN A 127 -3.75 13.72 20.92
CA GLN A 127 -3.21 14.71 21.88
C GLN A 127 -3.51 16.13 21.42
#